data_AF-X1RA95-F1
#
_entry.id   AF-X1RA95-F1
#
_cell.length_a   1.000
_cell.length_b   1.000
_cell.length_c   1.000
_cell.angle_alpha   90.00
_cell.angle_beta   90.00
_cell.angle_gamma   90.00
#
_symmetry.space_group_name_H-M   'P 1'
#
loop_
_entity.id
_entity.type
_entity.pdbx_description
1 polymer ?
#
loop_
_entity_poly.entity_id
_entity_poly.type
_entity_poly.pdbx_seq_one_letter_code
_entity_poly.pdbx_strand_id
1 'polypeptide(L)'
;MWEQIRSNQIRSVILVAGMAALLLSMGYFLGLYFLESGTGGMIIALILWAVMNLVAFFQGDNIMLALSKARKIKRDDYPRLYNIVEEMKIASGLEKMPDIYIIDDPALNAFATGRNPNRASIAVTSGLLQKLNRDELQGVIGHEIAHVNNRDVLLMTLCGILLGTIVILAWYATYMLFFSSMTGGRRSSSAGGGQAQLIILAVGILFIILAPIAAQLIYFAISRKKEY
;
A
#
# COMPACT_ATOMS: atom_id res chain seq x y z
N MET A 1 -4.76 -23.20 15.55
CA MET A 1 -3.80 -22.35 14.82
C MET A 1 -4.12 -22.28 13.32
N TRP A 2 -4.13 -23.40 12.59
CA TRP A 2 -4.36 -23.42 11.12
C TRP A 2 -5.72 -22.84 10.66
N GLU A 3 -6.80 -23.04 11.42
CA GLU A 3 -8.11 -22.47 11.10
C GLU A 3 -8.15 -20.95 11.25
N GLN A 4 -7.45 -20.39 12.25
CA GLN A 4 -7.34 -18.95 12.45
C GLN A 4 -6.53 -18.29 11.33
N ILE A 5 -5.43 -18.93 10.90
CA ILE A 5 -4.62 -18.47 9.76
C ILE A 5 -5.47 -18.44 8.48
N ARG A 6 -6.21 -19.52 8.19
CA ARG A 6 -7.06 -19.61 7.00
C ARG A 6 -8.22 -18.60 7.02
N SER A 7 -8.89 -18.45 8.16
CA SER A 7 -9.94 -17.44 8.35
C SER A 7 -9.41 -16.02 8.12
N ASN A 8 -8.22 -15.71 8.65
CA ASN A 8 -7.58 -14.41 8.45
C ASN A 8 -7.18 -14.18 6.99
N GLN A 9 -6.71 -15.19 6.28
CA GLN A 9 -6.44 -15.11 4.85
C GLN A 9 -7.71 -14.83 4.03
N ILE A 10 -8.79 -15.58 4.28
CA ILE A 10 -10.07 -15.38 3.56
C ILE A 10 -10.62 -13.97 3.81
N ARG A 11 -10.60 -13.52 5.06
CA ARG A 11 -11.04 -12.16 5.42
C ARG A 11 -10.19 -11.09 4.75
N SER A 12 -8.88 -11.30 4.65
CA SER A 12 -7.98 -10.36 3.97
C SER A 12 -8.27 -10.32 2.46
N VAL A 13 -8.52 -11.46 1.83
CA VAL A 13 -8.92 -11.53 0.41
C VAL A 13 -10.24 -10.82 0.17
N ILE A 14 -11.23 -10.97 1.06
CA ILE A 14 -12.51 -10.26 0.95
C ILE A 14 -12.31 -8.74 1.01
N LEU A 15 -11.48 -8.27 1.95
CA LEU A 15 -11.19 -6.83 2.09
C LEU A 15 -10.44 -6.27 0.87
N VAL A 16 -9.45 -7.01 0.36
CA VAL A 16 -8.73 -6.65 -0.88
C VAL A 16 -9.67 -6.63 -2.08
N ALA A 17 -10.54 -7.64 -2.22
CA ALA A 17 -11.55 -7.68 -3.27
C ALA A 17 -12.54 -6.51 -3.15
N GLY A 18 -12.90 -6.11 -1.93
CA GLY A 18 -13.68 -4.90 -1.67
C GLY A 18 -13.01 -3.62 -2.14
N MET A 19 -11.70 -3.46 -1.88
CA MET A 19 -10.92 -2.32 -2.39
C MET A 19 -10.83 -2.32 -3.92
N ALA A 20 -10.63 -3.49 -4.54
CA ALA A 20 -10.59 -3.62 -5.99
C ALA A 20 -11.96 -3.29 -6.62
N ALA A 21 -13.05 -3.77 -6.03
CA ALA A 21 -14.40 -3.44 -6.46
C ALA A 21 -14.66 -1.93 -6.36
N LEU A 22 -14.24 -1.30 -5.26
CA LEU A 22 -14.38 0.13 -5.04
C LEU A 22 -13.57 0.97 -6.05
N LEU A 23 -12.33 0.55 -6.37
CA LEU A 23 -11.52 1.14 -7.43
C LEU A 23 -12.23 1.06 -8.79
N LEU A 24 -12.76 -0.12 -9.13
CA LEU A 24 -13.46 -0.36 -10.40
C LEU A 24 -14.75 0.44 -10.50
N SER A 25 -15.56 0.48 -9.44
CA SER A 25 -16.77 1.30 -9.39
C SER A 25 -16.44 2.77 -9.56
N MET A 26 -15.41 3.27 -8.88
CA MET A 26 -14.98 4.66 -9.06
C MET A 26 -14.50 4.93 -10.49
N GLY A 27 -13.69 4.04 -11.07
CA GLY A 27 -13.27 4.12 -12.47
C GLY A 27 -14.45 4.15 -13.44
N TYR A 28 -15.48 3.34 -13.20
CA TYR A 28 -16.70 3.31 -14.00
C TYR A 28 -17.46 4.65 -13.99
N PHE A 29 -17.74 5.20 -12.81
CA PHE A 29 -18.49 6.46 -12.69
C PHE A 29 -17.71 7.66 -13.22
N LEU A 30 -16.39 7.71 -12.97
CA LEU A 30 -15.54 8.74 -13.56
C LEU A 30 -15.46 8.61 -15.07
N GLY A 31 -15.36 7.38 -15.60
CA GLY A 31 -15.37 7.10 -17.04
C GLY A 31 -16.65 7.55 -17.74
N LEU A 32 -17.81 7.30 -17.14
CA LEU A 32 -19.09 7.77 -17.66
C LEU A 32 -19.13 9.30 -17.79
N TYR A 33 -18.53 10.03 -16.84
CA TYR A 33 -18.54 11.48 -16.86
C TYR A 33 -17.49 12.09 -17.81
N PHE A 34 -16.27 11.58 -17.79
CA PHE A 34 -15.14 12.17 -18.52
C PHE A 34 -14.97 11.64 -19.94
N LEU A 35 -15.25 10.35 -20.17
CA LEU A 35 -14.98 9.63 -21.42
C LEU A 35 -16.25 9.18 -22.14
N GLU A 36 -17.44 9.51 -21.59
CA GLU A 36 -18.76 9.02 -22.04
C GLU A 36 -18.85 7.48 -22.09
N SER A 37 -17.89 6.79 -21.46
CA SER A 37 -17.73 5.34 -21.48
C SER A 37 -17.27 4.84 -20.11
N GLY A 38 -18.17 4.18 -19.39
CA GLY A 38 -17.88 3.61 -18.09
C GLY A 38 -16.84 2.48 -18.16
N THR A 39 -16.89 1.65 -19.21
CA THR A 39 -15.90 0.59 -19.44
C THR A 39 -14.52 1.18 -19.71
N GLY A 40 -14.44 2.29 -20.44
CA GLY A 40 -13.17 3.01 -20.66
C GLY A 40 -12.53 3.48 -19.35
N GLY A 41 -13.32 4.07 -18.45
CA GLY A 41 -12.82 4.49 -17.13
C GLY A 41 -12.36 3.33 -16.24
N MET A 42 -13.08 2.19 -16.25
CA MET A 42 -12.64 0.97 -15.55
C MET A 42 -11.30 0.45 -16.08
N ILE A 43 -11.12 0.42 -17.41
CA ILE A 43 -9.88 -0.02 -18.05
C ILE A 43 -8.72 0.89 -17.64
N ILE A 44 -8.92 2.21 -17.65
CA ILE A 44 -7.89 3.16 -17.22
C ILE A 44 -7.53 2.94 -15.75
N ALA A 45 -8.52 2.78 -14.87
CA ALA A 45 -8.28 2.51 -13.46
C ALA A 45 -7.47 1.21 -13.25
N LEU A 46 -7.80 0.15 -14.00
CA LEU A 46 -7.07 -1.12 -13.97
C LEU A 46 -5.65 -1.00 -14.51
N ILE A 47 -5.45 -0.31 -15.63
CA ILE A 47 -4.12 -0.09 -16.19
C ILE A 47 -3.26 0.71 -15.23
N LEU A 48 -3.80 1.80 -14.67
CA LEU A 48 -3.09 2.62 -13.70
C LEU A 48 -2.69 1.79 -12.48
N TRP A 49 -3.63 1.02 -11.91
CA TRP A 49 -3.35 0.12 -10.81
C TRP A 49 -2.29 -0.93 -11.16
N ALA A 50 -2.39 -1.57 -12.32
CA ALA A 50 -1.45 -2.60 -12.76
C ALA A 50 -0.04 -2.03 -12.96
N VAL A 51 0.09 -0.84 -13.54
CA VAL A 51 1.37 -0.15 -13.70
C VAL A 51 1.97 0.20 -12.34
N MET A 52 1.18 0.82 -11.45
CA MET A 52 1.64 1.12 -10.08
C MET A 52 2.04 -0.13 -9.33
N ASN A 53 1.28 -1.22 -9.52
CA ASN A 53 1.57 -2.51 -8.91
C ASN A 53 2.88 -3.09 -9.38
N LEU A 54 3.13 -3.04 -10.69
CA LEU A 54 4.38 -3.49 -11.29
C LEU A 54 5.54 -2.65 -10.78
N VAL A 55 5.43 -1.32 -10.75
CA VAL A 55 6.47 -0.43 -10.21
C VAL A 55 6.77 -0.76 -8.75
N ALA A 56 5.75 -0.88 -7.90
CA ALA A 56 5.95 -1.22 -6.50
C ALA A 56 6.51 -2.64 -6.31
N PHE A 57 6.08 -3.59 -7.14
CA PHE A 57 6.65 -4.94 -7.16
C PHE A 57 8.08 -4.95 -7.69
N PHE A 58 8.52 -3.97 -8.48
CA PHE A 58 9.89 -3.89 -9.02
C PHE A 58 10.81 -2.89 -8.36
N GLN A 59 10.31 -2.01 -7.49
CA GLN A 59 11.08 -0.93 -6.90
C GLN A 59 10.59 -0.47 -5.53
N GLY A 60 9.52 -1.04 -4.98
CA GLY A 60 8.88 -0.55 -3.74
C GLY A 60 9.80 -0.58 -2.52
N ASP A 61 10.61 -1.63 -2.39
CA ASP A 61 11.67 -1.76 -1.38
C ASP A 61 12.69 -0.62 -1.50
N ASN A 62 13.23 -0.39 -2.70
CA ASN A 62 14.19 0.69 -2.94
C ASN A 62 13.61 2.08 -2.68
N ILE A 63 12.35 2.30 -3.07
CA ILE A 63 11.66 3.59 -2.84
C ILE A 63 11.53 3.83 -1.33
N MET A 64 11.07 2.84 -0.57
CA MET A 64 10.86 2.99 0.88
C MET A 64 12.19 3.21 1.62
N LEU A 65 13.23 2.46 1.25
CA LEU A 65 14.57 2.61 1.82
C LEU A 65 15.19 3.98 1.47
N ALA A 66 15.04 4.44 0.23
CA ALA A 66 15.54 5.74 -0.22
C ALA A 66 14.83 6.91 0.48
N LEU A 67 13.49 6.86 0.59
CA LEU A 67 12.70 7.86 1.31
C LEU A 67 13.10 7.95 2.78
N SER A 68 13.43 6.80 3.39
CA SER A 68 13.88 6.72 4.78
C SER A 68 15.36 7.07 4.96
N LYS A 69 16.09 7.40 3.89
CA LYS A 69 17.55 7.60 3.91
C LYS A 69 18.31 6.45 4.57
N ALA A 70 17.81 5.24 4.37
CA ALA A 70 18.33 4.04 5.01
C ALA A 70 19.71 3.69 4.44
N ARG A 71 20.69 3.48 5.31
CA ARG A 71 22.06 3.10 4.95
C ARG A 71 22.25 1.61 5.12
N LYS A 72 22.64 0.91 4.05
CA LYS A 72 22.96 -0.53 4.12
C LYS A 72 24.21 -0.72 4.96
N ILE A 73 24.15 -1.67 5.90
CA ILE A 73 25.28 -1.98 6.78
C ILE A 73 25.90 -3.33 6.43
N LYS A 74 27.17 -3.49 6.78
CA LYS A 74 27.90 -4.76 6.77
C LYS A 74 27.95 -5.34 8.19
N ARG A 75 28.37 -6.59 8.29
CA ARG A 75 28.50 -7.31 9.57
C ARG A 75 29.38 -6.57 10.58
N ASP A 76 30.46 -5.97 10.10
CA ASP A 76 31.46 -5.30 10.94
C ASP A 76 30.96 -3.96 11.50
N ASP A 77 29.99 -3.33 10.85
CA ASP A 77 29.48 -2.01 11.27
C ASP A 77 28.65 -2.13 12.55
N TYR A 78 27.76 -3.13 12.63
CA TYR A 78 26.91 -3.41 13.80
C TYR A 78 26.81 -4.91 14.08
N PRO A 79 27.84 -5.53 14.69
CA PRO A 79 27.89 -6.97 14.91
C PRO A 79 26.69 -7.50 15.72
N ARG A 80 26.26 -6.74 16.74
CA ARG A 80 25.11 -7.09 17.58
C ARG A 80 23.81 -7.22 16.78
N LEU A 81 23.50 -6.24 15.93
CA LEU A 81 22.28 -6.26 15.12
C LEU A 81 22.35 -7.38 14.07
N TYR A 82 23.51 -7.55 13.43
CA TYR A 82 23.71 -8.57 12.42
C TYR A 82 23.50 -9.98 12.98
N ASN A 83 24.06 -10.26 14.16
CA ASN A 83 23.89 -11.55 14.85
C ASN A 83 22.42 -11.80 15.23
N ILE A 84 21.70 -10.79 15.75
CA ILE A 84 20.27 -10.94 16.09
C ILE A 84 19.45 -11.27 14.84
N VAL A 85 19.67 -10.57 13.73
CA VAL A 85 18.96 -10.84 12.47
C VAL A 85 19.31 -12.24 11.95
N GLU A 86 20.57 -12.67 12.07
CA GLU A 86 21.03 -14.01 11.65
C GLU A 86 20.37 -15.12 12.50
N GLU A 87 20.30 -14.94 13.81
CA GLU A 87 19.61 -15.85 14.73
C GLU A 87 18.11 -15.94 14.40
N MET A 88 17.45 -14.81 14.16
CA MET A 88 16.02 -14.79 13.82
C MET A 88 15.74 -15.37 12.43
N LYS A 89 16.63 -15.14 11.46
CA LYS A 89 16.60 -15.78 10.14
C LYS A 89 16.64 -17.30 10.26
N ILE A 90 17.52 -17.84 11.11
CA ILE A 90 17.63 -19.28 11.37
C ILE A 90 16.35 -19.78 12.04
N ALA A 91 15.90 -19.10 13.10
CA ALA A 91 14.70 -19.49 13.86
C ALA A 91 13.43 -19.49 12.99
N SER A 92 13.32 -18.56 12.03
CA SER A 92 12.16 -18.44 11.13
C SER A 92 12.24 -19.32 9.88
N GLY A 93 13.36 -20.00 9.65
CA GLY A 93 13.58 -20.83 8.45
C GLY A 93 13.76 -20.05 7.15
N LEU A 94 14.19 -18.78 7.21
CA LEU A 94 14.47 -18.00 6.01
C LEU A 94 15.70 -18.59 5.29
N GLU A 95 15.62 -18.80 3.98
CA GLU A 95 16.74 -19.33 3.19
C GLU A 95 17.88 -18.31 3.09
N LYS A 96 17.52 -17.06 2.78
CA LYS A 96 18.47 -15.96 2.57
C LYS A 96 18.52 -15.01 3.75
N MET A 97 19.70 -14.45 3.97
CA MET A 97 19.89 -13.37 4.94
C MET A 97 19.23 -12.09 4.42
N PRO A 98 18.32 -11.45 5.19
CA PRO A 98 17.78 -10.14 4.82
C PRO A 98 18.89 -9.09 4.75
N ASP A 99 18.76 -8.15 3.83
CA ASP A 99 19.64 -6.98 3.81
C ASP A 99 19.31 -6.07 4.99
N ILE A 100 20.32 -5.66 5.76
CA ILE A 100 20.11 -4.84 6.96
C ILE A 100 20.46 -3.39 6.67
N TYR A 101 19.60 -2.49 7.12
CA TYR A 101 19.76 -1.06 6.96
C TYR A 101 19.60 -0.34 8.31
N ILE A 102 20.31 0.78 8.44
CA ILE A 102 20.12 1.71 9.56
C ILE A 102 19.61 3.05 9.05
N ILE A 103 18.58 3.55 9.73
CA ILE A 103 18.01 4.87 9.51
C ILE A 103 18.50 5.76 10.66
N ASP A 104 19.05 6.92 10.31
CA ASP A 104 19.52 7.89 11.31
C ASP A 104 18.35 8.75 11.77
N ASP A 105 17.61 8.25 12.76
CA ASP A 105 16.39 8.87 13.29
C ASP A 105 16.26 8.49 14.79
N PRO A 106 16.02 9.45 15.69
CA PRO A 106 15.80 9.18 17.12
C PRO A 106 14.48 8.46 17.43
N ALA A 107 13.56 8.34 16.47
CA ALA A 107 12.33 7.58 16.62
C ALA A 107 12.63 6.11 16.96
N LEU A 108 11.69 5.46 17.64
CA LEU A 108 11.79 4.04 18.02
C LEU A 108 11.03 3.21 17.00
N ASN A 109 11.68 2.91 15.88
CA ASN A 109 11.03 2.18 14.79
C ASN A 109 11.95 1.14 14.15
N ALA A 110 11.34 0.06 13.68
CA ALA A 110 11.93 -0.95 12.82
C ALA A 110 10.85 -1.42 11.86
N PHE A 111 11.23 -1.76 10.62
CA PHE A 111 10.29 -2.36 9.68
C PHE A 111 11.00 -3.31 8.74
N ALA A 112 10.28 -4.32 8.28
CA ALA A 112 10.69 -5.15 7.16
C ALA A 112 10.03 -4.71 5.84
N THR A 113 10.79 -4.77 4.75
CA THR A 113 10.31 -4.57 3.39
C THR A 113 10.87 -5.66 2.46
N GLY A 114 10.33 -5.76 1.26
CA GLY A 114 10.73 -6.76 0.28
C GLY A 114 9.56 -7.53 -0.30
N ARG A 115 9.74 -8.05 -1.53
CA ARG A 115 8.64 -8.68 -2.30
C ARG A 115 8.43 -10.14 -1.95
N ASN A 116 9.49 -10.79 -1.47
CA ASN A 116 9.45 -12.17 -1.08
C ASN A 116 10.48 -12.44 0.03
N PRO A 117 10.35 -13.56 0.76
CA PRO A 117 11.31 -13.94 1.80
C PRO A 117 12.77 -14.01 1.33
N ASN A 118 13.01 -14.22 0.03
CA ASN A 118 14.33 -14.31 -0.57
C ASN A 118 14.95 -12.95 -0.95
N ARG A 119 14.18 -11.87 -0.87
CA ARG A 119 14.59 -10.48 -1.13
C ARG A 119 13.96 -9.59 -0.06
N ALA A 120 14.19 -9.95 1.19
CA ALA A 120 13.76 -9.18 2.34
C ALA A 120 14.85 -8.19 2.76
N SER A 121 14.42 -7.06 3.31
CA SER A 121 15.28 -6.06 3.92
C SER A 121 14.70 -5.65 5.26
N ILE A 122 15.55 -5.43 6.24
CA ILE A 122 15.17 -4.98 7.58
C ILE A 122 15.83 -3.63 7.82
N ALA A 123 15.05 -2.62 8.12
CA ALA A 123 15.54 -1.30 8.47
C ALA A 123 15.27 -1.02 9.95
N VAL A 124 16.28 -0.53 10.65
CA VAL A 124 16.20 -0.20 12.08
C VAL A 124 16.68 1.23 12.30
N THR A 125 15.95 1.99 13.12
CA THR A 125 16.33 3.36 13.49
C THR A 125 17.45 3.38 14.53
N SER A 126 18.30 4.41 14.48
CA SER A 126 19.37 4.61 15.46
C SER A 126 18.82 4.79 16.89
N GLY A 127 17.67 5.45 17.04
CA GLY A 127 16.96 5.58 18.31
C GLY A 127 16.57 4.23 18.92
N LEU A 128 16.02 3.31 18.11
CA LEU A 128 15.63 1.98 18.58
C LEU A 128 16.84 1.15 19.02
N LEU A 129 17.96 1.22 18.29
CA LEU A 129 19.20 0.51 18.64
C LEU A 129 19.82 1.00 19.95
N GLN A 130 19.72 2.30 20.23
CA GLN A 130 20.25 2.89 21.46
C GLN A 130 19.38 2.57 22.68
N LYS A 131 18.07 2.47 22.50
CA LYS A 131 17.13 2.31 23.61
C LYS A 131 16.92 0.86 24.04
N LEU A 132 16.89 -0.08 23.08
CA LEU A 132 16.56 -1.47 23.38
C LEU A 132 17.80 -2.29 23.74
N ASN A 133 17.64 -3.20 24.70
CA ASN A 133 18.63 -4.22 24.99
C ASN A 133 18.59 -5.35 23.95
N ARG A 134 19.48 -6.35 24.09
CA ARG A 134 19.66 -7.39 23.07
C ARG A 134 18.38 -8.22 22.88
N ASP A 135 17.73 -8.59 23.98
CA ASP A 135 16.60 -9.50 23.99
C ASP A 135 15.33 -8.78 23.50
N GLU A 136 15.15 -7.52 23.90
CA GLU A 136 14.06 -6.66 23.40
C GLU A 136 14.19 -6.44 21.88
N LEU A 137 15.40 -6.14 21.41
CA LEU A 137 15.67 -5.98 19.99
C LEU A 137 15.42 -7.29 19.23
N GLN A 138 15.79 -8.43 19.81
CA GLN A 138 15.50 -9.74 19.24
C GLN A 138 13.99 -10.00 19.12
N GLY A 139 13.20 -9.58 20.11
CA GLY A 139 11.73 -9.64 20.04
C GLY A 139 11.16 -8.80 18.89
N VAL A 140 11.62 -7.56 18.73
CA VAL A 140 11.20 -6.67 17.64
C VAL A 140 11.60 -7.22 16.27
N ILE A 141 12.86 -7.65 16.10
CA ILE A 141 13.34 -8.21 14.84
C ILE A 141 12.64 -9.52 14.50
N GLY A 142 12.36 -10.37 15.50
CA GLY A 142 11.58 -11.59 15.33
C GLY A 142 10.16 -11.31 14.84
N HIS A 143 9.51 -10.28 15.38
CA HIS A 143 8.19 -9.82 14.93
C HIS A 143 8.22 -9.37 13.45
N GLU A 144 9.19 -8.52 13.08
CA GLU A 144 9.34 -8.05 11.70
C GLU A 144 9.63 -9.19 10.70
N ILE A 145 10.47 -10.15 11.08
CA ILE A 145 10.76 -11.34 10.26
C ILE A 145 9.52 -12.23 10.10
N ALA A 146 8.66 -12.33 11.12
CA ALA A 146 7.41 -13.07 11.01
C ALA A 146 6.50 -12.48 9.92
N HIS A 147 6.43 -11.15 9.81
CA HIS A 147 5.68 -10.49 8.73
C HIS A 147 6.25 -10.78 7.34
N VAL A 148 7.58 -10.84 7.20
CA VAL A 148 8.23 -11.25 5.95
C VAL A 148 7.85 -12.68 5.60
N ASN A 149 7.95 -13.60 6.56
CA ASN A 149 7.70 -15.02 6.34
C ASN A 149 6.23 -15.30 5.98
N ASN A 150 5.31 -14.61 6.65
CA ASN A 150 3.87 -14.71 6.40
C ASN A 150 3.40 -13.95 5.15
N ARG A 151 4.30 -13.26 4.45
CA ARG A 151 4.01 -12.43 3.27
C ARG A 151 3.03 -11.28 3.57
N ASP A 152 2.98 -10.83 4.82
CA ASP A 152 2.14 -9.72 5.23
C ASP A 152 2.61 -8.41 4.57
N VAL A 153 3.93 -8.25 4.43
CA VAL A 153 4.56 -7.12 3.72
C VAL A 153 4.04 -7.01 2.29
N LEU A 154 3.96 -8.12 1.56
CA LEU A 154 3.44 -8.14 0.18
C LEU A 154 1.97 -7.74 0.16
N LEU A 155 1.15 -8.33 1.02
CA LEU A 155 -0.28 -8.04 1.07
C LEU A 155 -0.54 -6.57 1.43
N MET A 156 0.16 -6.04 2.43
CA MET A 156 0.04 -4.64 2.84
C MET A 156 0.52 -3.69 1.74
N THR A 157 1.56 -4.07 1.00
CA THR A 157 2.03 -3.32 -0.18
C THR A 157 0.94 -3.29 -1.26
N LEU A 158 0.32 -4.43 -1.58
CA LEU A 158 -0.80 -4.51 -2.55
C LEU A 158 -1.98 -3.62 -2.13
N CYS A 159 -2.36 -3.67 -0.85
CA CYS A 159 -3.43 -2.82 -0.30
C CYS A 159 -3.07 -1.34 -0.36
N GLY A 160 -1.82 -1.00 -0.02
CA GLY A 160 -1.31 0.38 -0.09
C GLY A 160 -1.33 0.93 -1.52
N ILE A 161 -1.01 0.10 -2.51
CA ILE A 161 -1.09 0.47 -3.93
C ILE A 161 -2.54 0.70 -4.35
N LEU A 162 -3.46 -0.20 -3.99
CA LEU A 162 -4.90 -0.02 -4.26
C LEU A 162 -5.40 1.30 -3.69
N LEU A 163 -5.10 1.56 -2.41
CA LEU A 163 -5.43 2.81 -1.74
C LEU A 163 -4.82 4.02 -2.48
N GLY A 164 -3.52 3.95 -2.80
CA GLY A 164 -2.82 5.00 -3.52
C GLY A 164 -3.43 5.30 -4.88
N THR A 165 -3.78 4.27 -5.66
CA THR A 165 -4.47 4.43 -6.95
C THR A 165 -5.82 5.11 -6.78
N ILE A 166 -6.61 4.72 -5.77
CA ILE A 166 -7.91 5.35 -5.49
C ILE A 166 -7.74 6.83 -5.14
N VAL A 167 -6.79 7.16 -4.27
CA VAL A 167 -6.49 8.54 -3.89
C VAL A 167 -6.04 9.38 -5.10
N ILE A 168 -5.15 8.83 -5.93
CA ILE A 168 -4.65 9.50 -7.13
C ILE A 168 -5.79 9.77 -8.12
N LEU A 169 -6.65 8.79 -8.38
CA LEU A 169 -7.80 8.96 -9.28
C LEU A 169 -8.78 10.00 -8.74
N ALA A 170 -9.08 9.99 -7.43
CA ALA A 170 -9.94 11.00 -6.81
C ALA A 170 -9.34 12.41 -6.91
N TRP A 171 -8.02 12.53 -6.71
CA TRP A 171 -7.31 13.80 -6.84
C TRP A 171 -7.34 14.33 -8.27
N TYR A 172 -7.00 13.50 -9.26
CA TYR A 172 -7.07 13.88 -10.67
C TYR A 172 -8.50 14.20 -11.11
N ALA A 173 -9.49 13.45 -10.66
CA ALA A 173 -10.89 13.73 -10.95
C ALA A 173 -11.32 15.09 -10.38
N THR A 174 -10.95 15.40 -9.13
CA THR A 174 -11.20 16.71 -8.51
C THR A 174 -10.55 17.83 -9.31
N TYR A 175 -9.28 17.63 -9.67
CA TYR A 175 -8.52 18.58 -10.49
C TYR A 175 -9.21 18.81 -11.84
N MET A 176 -9.59 17.74 -12.56
CA MET A 176 -10.28 17.87 -13.84
C MET A 176 -11.66 18.54 -13.70
N LEU A 177 -12.44 18.25 -12.66
CA LEU A 177 -13.73 18.92 -12.41
C LEU A 177 -13.56 20.42 -12.18
N PHE A 178 -12.56 20.80 -11.36
CA PHE A 178 -12.30 22.20 -11.03
C PHE A 178 -11.82 22.99 -12.26
N PHE A 179 -10.85 22.45 -13.01
CA PHE A 179 -10.30 23.10 -14.20
C PHE A 179 -11.26 23.08 -15.40
N SER A 180 -12.09 22.03 -15.54
CA SER A 180 -13.16 21.98 -16.55
C SER A 180 -14.23 23.03 -16.29
N SER A 181 -14.43 23.48 -15.05
CA SER A 181 -15.34 24.58 -14.73
C SER A 181 -14.76 25.95 -15.11
N MET A 182 -13.43 26.12 -15.05
CA MET A 182 -12.73 27.37 -15.38
C MET A 182 -12.54 27.60 -16.88
N THR A 183 -12.52 26.55 -17.71
CA THR A 183 -12.25 26.66 -19.16
C THR A 183 -13.47 26.91 -20.03
N GLY A 184 -14.64 27.22 -19.44
CA GLY A 184 -15.77 27.84 -20.15
C GLY A 184 -16.28 27.08 -21.38
N GLY A 185 -15.99 25.78 -21.49
CA GLY A 185 -16.45 24.95 -22.59
C GLY A 185 -17.93 24.63 -22.42
N ARG A 186 -18.81 25.45 -22.98
CA ARG A 186 -20.21 25.12 -23.23
C ARG A 186 -20.27 23.78 -23.96
N ARG A 187 -20.43 22.66 -23.24
CA ARG A 187 -20.87 21.40 -23.86
C ARG A 187 -22.33 21.61 -24.23
N SER A 188 -22.55 21.78 -25.53
CA SER A 188 -23.84 22.10 -26.11
C SER A 188 -24.86 21.06 -25.68
N SER A 189 -25.99 21.59 -25.23
CA SER A 189 -27.27 20.92 -25.13
C SER A 189 -27.56 20.12 -26.40
N SER A 190 -27.48 18.79 -26.33
CA SER A 190 -28.32 17.94 -27.16
C SER A 190 -29.40 17.34 -26.26
N ALA A 191 -30.63 17.60 -26.66
CA ALA A 191 -31.85 17.35 -25.90
C ALA A 191 -31.99 15.87 -25.50
N GLY A 192 -32.25 15.62 -24.21
CA GLY A 192 -32.74 14.31 -23.73
C GLY A 192 -32.09 13.71 -22.47
N GLY A 193 -31.00 14.28 -21.93
CA GLY A 193 -30.20 13.60 -20.89
C GLY A 193 -29.76 14.42 -19.67
N GLY A 194 -30.20 15.68 -19.50
CA GLY A 194 -29.66 16.59 -18.48
C GLY A 194 -29.78 16.08 -17.04
N GLN A 195 -30.89 15.40 -16.70
CA GLN A 195 -31.07 14.82 -15.37
C GLN A 195 -30.14 13.61 -15.13
N ALA A 196 -29.93 12.76 -16.15
CA ALA A 196 -29.01 11.62 -16.05
C ALA A 196 -27.56 12.09 -15.87
N GLN A 197 -27.15 13.14 -16.58
CA GLN A 197 -25.82 13.72 -16.47
C GLN A 197 -25.57 14.37 -15.10
N LEU A 198 -26.58 15.05 -14.53
CA LEU A 198 -26.52 15.60 -13.17
C LEU A 198 -26.41 14.49 -12.11
N ILE A 199 -27.14 13.38 -12.28
CA ILE A 199 -27.05 12.22 -11.38
C ILE A 199 -25.65 11.60 -11.45
N ILE A 200 -25.10 11.41 -12.66
CA ILE A 200 -23.73 10.87 -12.84
C ILE A 200 -22.70 11.78 -12.18
N LEU A 201 -22.82 13.10 -12.34
CA LEU A 201 -21.94 14.06 -11.67
C LEU A 201 -22.04 13.97 -10.14
N ALA A 202 -23.26 13.93 -9.60
CA ALA A 202 -23.48 13.83 -8.15
C ALA A 202 -22.88 12.53 -7.57
N VAL A 203 -23.08 11.41 -8.25
CA VAL A 203 -22.49 10.12 -7.87
C VAL A 203 -20.96 10.16 -8.02
N GLY A 204 -20.44 10.77 -9.07
CA GLY A 204 -18.99 10.94 -9.27
C GLY A 204 -18.32 11.73 -8.14
N ILE A 205 -18.92 12.85 -7.73
CA ILE A 205 -18.44 13.65 -6.58
C ILE A 205 -18.50 12.83 -5.29
N LEU A 206 -19.58 12.06 -5.09
CA LEU A 206 -19.71 11.18 -3.94
C LEU A 206 -18.59 10.14 -3.90
N PHE A 207 -18.24 9.51 -5.02
CA PHE A 207 -17.10 8.58 -5.09
C PHE A 207 -15.75 9.27 -4.86
N ILE A 208 -15.53 10.47 -5.42
CA ILE A 208 -14.28 11.23 -5.21
C ILE A 208 -14.00 11.47 -3.72
N ILE A 209 -15.05 11.70 -2.92
CA ILE A 209 -14.92 11.97 -1.49
C ILE A 209 -14.92 10.66 -0.68
N LEU A 210 -15.89 9.78 -0.91
CA LEU A 210 -16.11 8.60 -0.08
C LEU A 210 -15.16 7.45 -0.40
N ALA A 211 -14.73 7.28 -1.66
CA ALA A 211 -13.88 6.16 -2.05
C ALA A 211 -12.50 6.20 -1.35
N PRO A 212 -11.77 7.34 -1.30
CA PRO A 212 -10.52 7.42 -0.54
C PRO A 212 -10.70 7.11 0.95
N ILE A 213 -11.76 7.64 1.57
CA ILE A 213 -12.05 7.43 3.00
C ILE A 213 -12.34 5.94 3.27
N ALA A 214 -13.21 5.33 2.47
CA ALA A 214 -13.54 3.91 2.59
C ALA A 214 -12.30 3.02 2.37
N ALA A 215 -11.47 3.35 1.38
CA ALA A 215 -10.23 2.63 1.11
C ALA A 215 -9.23 2.74 2.29
N GLN A 216 -9.11 3.91 2.92
CA GLN A 216 -8.28 4.09 4.11
C GLN A 216 -8.79 3.26 5.29
N LEU A 217 -10.11 3.26 5.54
CA LEU A 217 -10.71 2.45 6.59
C LEU A 217 -10.47 0.95 6.37
N ILE A 218 -10.61 0.48 5.13
CA ILE A 218 -10.33 -0.92 4.79
C ILE A 218 -8.83 -1.22 4.98
N TYR A 219 -7.94 -0.34 4.52
CA TYR A 219 -6.49 -0.50 4.68
C TYR A 219 -6.10 -0.61 6.17
N PHE A 220 -6.59 0.28 7.02
CA PHE A 220 -6.33 0.23 8.46
C PHE A 220 -6.94 -1.01 9.13
N ALA A 221 -8.12 -1.45 8.67
CA ALA A 221 -8.73 -2.68 9.16
C ALA A 221 -7.90 -3.93 8.81
N ILE A 222 -7.25 -3.95 7.64
CA ILE A 222 -6.31 -5.01 7.25
C ILE A 222 -5.05 -4.93 8.11
N SER A 223 -4.44 -3.74 8.24
CA SER A 223 -3.22 -3.51 9.03
C SER A 223 -3.39 -4.03 10.46
N ARG A 224 -4.47 -3.61 11.14
CA ARG A 224 -4.74 -3.99 12.53
C ARG A 224 -4.88 -5.50 12.68
N LYS A 225 -5.51 -6.20 11.73
CA LYS A 225 -5.67 -7.67 11.81
C LYS A 225 -4.37 -8.46 11.65
N LYS A 226 -3.28 -7.81 11.27
CA LYS A 226 -1.97 -8.45 11.12
C LYS A 226 -1.07 -8.25 12.32
N GLU A 227 -1.27 -7.17 13.06
CA GLU A 227 -0.54 -6.87 14.28
C GLU A 227 -0.99 -7.72 15.49
N TYR A 228 -2.26 -8.16 15.52
CA TYR A 228 -2.87 -8.96 16.61
C TYR A 228 -3.34 -10.33 16.12
#